data_AF-A0A3M8X703-F1
#
_entry.id   AF-A0A3M8X703-F1
#
_cell.length_a   1.000
_cell.length_b   1.000
_cell.length_c   1.000
_cell.angle_alpha   90.00
_cell.angle_beta   90.00
_cell.angle_gamma   90.00
#
_symmetry.space_group_name_H-M   'P 1'
#
loop_
_entity.id
_entity.type
_entity.pdbx_description
1 polymer ?
#
loop_
_entity_poly.entity_id
_entity_poly.type
_entity_poly.pdbx_seq_one_letter_code
_entity_poly.pdbx_strand_id
1 'polypeptide(L)' 'MPDLTVSELGRRYQVAHSTVARAITRATALRAQGHLAPAPPAPVNPGEPQLRYPTDQMDAWWPLRPPRGRP' A
#
# COMPACT_ATOMS: atom_id res chain seq x y z
N MET A 1 9.98 -11.14 8.88
CA MET A 1 8.54 -10.97 8.56
C MET A 1 8.35 -11.43 7.12
N PRO A 2 7.32 -12.21 6.76
CA PRO A 2 7.10 -12.65 5.38
C PRO A 2 6.62 -11.49 4.49
N ASP A 3 6.98 -11.50 3.21
CA ASP A 3 6.42 -10.58 2.21
C ASP A 3 5.03 -11.03 1.76
N LEU A 4 4.08 -10.10 1.75
CA LEU A 4 2.67 -10.38 1.51
C LEU A 4 2.14 -9.69 0.26
N THR A 5 1.25 -10.37 -0.44
CA THR A 5 0.47 -9.81 -1.54
C THR A 5 -0.59 -8.84 -1.02
N VAL A 6 -1.12 -8.00 -1.91
CA VAL A 6 -2.23 -7.07 -1.60
C VAL A 6 -3.44 -7.81 -1.00
N SER A 7 -3.73 -9.03 -1.47
CA SER A 7 -4.83 -9.86 -0.95
C SER A 7 -4.56 -10.36 0.47
N GLU A 8 -3.32 -10.73 0.78
CA GLU A 8 -2.92 -11.14 2.13
C GLU A 8 -2.87 -9.95 3.09
N LEU A 9 -2.38 -8.81 2.63
CA LEU A 9 -2.43 -7.55 3.39
C LEU A 9 -3.87 -7.12 3.67
N GLY A 10 -4.79 -7.31 2.71
CA GLY A 10 -6.21 -7.07 2.92
C GLY A 10 -6.77 -7.92 4.06
N ARG A 11 -6.44 -9.22 4.08
CA ARG A 11 -6.80 -10.12 5.19
C ARG A 11 -6.20 -9.66 6.52
N ARG A 12 -4.91 -9.30 6.54
CA ARG A 12 -4.19 -8.81 7.74
C ARG A 12 -4.82 -7.55 8.32
N TYR A 13 -5.19 -6.59 7.46
CA TYR A 13 -5.78 -5.32 7.88
C TYR A 13 -7.31 -5.37 7.98
N GLN A 14 -7.92 -6.54 7.80
CA GLN A 14 -9.37 -6.74 7.81
C GLN A 14 -10.12 -5.81 6.83
N VAL A 15 -9.56 -5.62 5.62
CA VAL A 15 -10.17 -4.83 4.54
C VAL A 15 -10.14 -5.59 3.20
N ALA A 16 -10.96 -5.16 2.24
CA ALA A 16 -10.86 -5.69 0.88
C ALA A 16 -9.48 -5.42 0.26
N HIS A 17 -8.94 -6.37 -0.51
CA HIS A 17 -7.67 -6.20 -1.22
C HIS A 17 -7.66 -4.93 -2.09
N SER A 18 -8.79 -4.59 -2.72
CA SER A 18 -8.95 -3.39 -3.54
C SER A 18 -8.76 -2.10 -2.73
N THR A 19 -9.02 -2.13 -1.43
CA THR A 19 -8.76 -1.00 -0.52
C THR A 19 -7.26 -0.80 -0.31
N VAL A 20 -6.51 -1.90 -0.14
CA VAL A 20 -5.04 -1.84 -0.03
C VAL A 20 -4.43 -1.35 -1.35
N ALA A 21 -4.84 -1.93 -2.48
CA ALA A 21 -4.40 -1.49 -3.81
C ALA A 21 -4.64 0.00 -4.03
N ARG A 22 -5.87 0.48 -3.77
CA ARG A 22 -6.22 1.90 -3.93
C ARG A 22 -5.41 2.80 -3.00
N ALA A 23 -5.14 2.38 -1.77
CA ALA A 23 -4.33 3.16 -0.84
C ALA A 23 -2.89 3.35 -1.36
N ILE A 24 -2.29 2.27 -1.87
CA ILE A 24 -0.96 2.31 -2.47
C ILE A 24 -0.97 3.23 -3.71
N THR A 25 -1.87 2.98 -4.67
CA THR A 25 -1.98 3.80 -5.89
C THR A 25 -2.20 5.27 -5.57
N ARG A 26 -3.08 5.60 -4.62
CA ARG A 26 -3.35 6.97 -4.22
C ARG A 26 -2.12 7.63 -3.60
N ALA A 27 -1.42 6.94 -2.70
CA ALA A 27 -0.22 7.49 -2.09
C ALA A 27 0.87 7.71 -3.14
N THR A 28 1.08 6.78 -4.07
CA THR A 28 2.01 6.96 -5.20
C THR A 28 1.63 8.17 -6.07
N ALA A 29 0.34 8.33 -6.41
CA ALA A 29 -0.12 9.47 -7.20
C ALA A 29 0.08 10.81 -6.47
N LEU A 30 -0.26 10.87 -5.18
CA LEU A 30 -0.04 12.05 -4.35
C LEU A 30 1.45 12.42 -4.27
N ARG A 31 2.33 11.43 -4.13
CA ARG A 31 3.79 11.63 -4.17
C ARG A 31 4.26 12.18 -5.50
N ALA A 32 3.75 11.64 -6.62
CA ALA A 32 4.09 12.11 -7.95
C ALA A 32 3.66 13.58 -8.19
N GLN A 33 2.62 14.04 -7.50
CA GLN A 33 2.15 15.43 -7.52
C GLN A 33 2.91 16.34 -6.53
N GLY A 34 3.93 15.84 -5.83
CA GLY A 34 4.69 16.61 -4.83
C GLY A 34 3.99 16.75 -3.47
N HIS A 35 2.92 16.00 -3.21
CA HIS A 35 2.23 16.03 -1.92
C HIS A 35 3.11 15.41 -0.82
N LEU A 36 3.05 15.98 0.39
CA LEU A 36 3.74 15.50 1.60
C LEU A 36 3.19 14.18 2.19
N ALA A 37 2.41 13.43 1.41
CA ALA A 37 1.92 12.12 1.85
C ALA A 37 3.10 11.17 2.12
N PRO A 38 2.98 10.23 3.08
CA PRO A 38 4.00 9.21 3.26
C PRO A 38 4.04 8.29 2.03
N ALA A 39 5.24 8.01 1.53
CA ALA A 39 5.42 7.10 0.41
C ALA A 39 4.97 5.68 0.81
N PRO A 40 4.21 4.98 -0.05
CA PRO A 40 3.94 3.58 0.18
C PRO A 40 5.24 2.76 0.01
N PRO A 41 5.38 1.63 0.71
CA PRO A 41 6.47 0.69 0.49
C PRO A 41 6.51 0.19 -0.95
N ALA A 42 7.71 0.01 -1.49
CA ALA A 42 7.91 -0.59 -2.80
C ALA A 42 7.67 -2.11 -2.74
N PRO A 43 7.15 -2.73 -3.81
CA PRO A 43 7.09 -4.19 -3.87
C PRO A 43 8.50 -4.78 -3.98
N VAL A 44 8.72 -5.94 -3.35
CA VAL A 44 10.02 -6.65 -3.38
C VAL A 44 10.27 -7.38 -4.71
N ASN A 45 9.23 -7.59 -5.50
CA ASN A 45 9.27 -8.24 -6.81
C ASN A 45 8.61 -7.36 -7.90
N PRO A 46 9.20 -6.18 -8.21
CA PRO A 46 8.68 -5.33 -9.26
C PRO A 46 8.73 -6.06 -10.62
N GLY A 47 7.65 -5.96 -11.40
CA GLY A 47 7.54 -6.58 -12.74
C GLY A 47 6.82 -7.92 -12.78
N GLU A 48 6.61 -8.56 -11.62
CA GLU A 48 5.78 -9.77 -11.52
C GLU A 48 4.28 -9.43 -11.52
N PRO A 49 3.41 -10.31 -12.06
CA PRO A 49 1.96 -10.08 -12.07
C PRO A 49 1.36 -10.04 -10.67
N GLN A 50 1.99 -10.71 -9.70
CA GLN A 50 1.57 -10.70 -8.31
C GLN A 50 2.61 -10.02 -7.41
N LEU A 51 2.43 -8.72 -7.21
CA LEU A 51 3.30 -7.91 -6.36
C LEU A 51 3.19 -8.35 -4.88
N ARG A 52 4.35 -8.44 -4.25
CA ARG A 52 4.57 -8.73 -2.84
C ARG A 52 5.22 -7.53 -2.18
N TYR A 53 4.80 -7.22 -0.97
CA TYR A 53 5.26 -6.06 -0.22
C TYR A 53 5.86 -6.49 1.12
N PRO A 54 6.89 -5.78 1.59
CA PRO A 54 7.50 -6.05 2.89
C PRO A 54 6.52 -5.68 4.01
N THR A 55 6.11 -6.69 4.78
CA THR A 55 5.00 -6.55 5.74
C THR A 55 5.31 -5.58 6.88
N ASP A 56 6.55 -5.54 7.35
CA ASP A 56 7.02 -4.62 8.38
C ASP A 56 6.89 -3.14 7.95
N GLN A 57 7.30 -2.82 6.72
CA GLN A 57 7.15 -1.48 6.16
C GLN A 57 5.68 -1.15 5.89
N MET A 58 4.91 -2.12 5.41
CA MET A 58 3.48 -1.95 5.20
C MET A 58 2.75 -1.69 6.51
N ASP A 59 3.08 -2.41 7.58
CA ASP A 59 2.48 -2.23 8.91
C ASP A 59 2.80 -0.84 9.50
N ALA A 60 4.03 -0.35 9.29
CA ALA A 60 4.43 1.00 9.70
C ALA A 60 3.72 2.09 8.87
N TRP A 61 3.57 1.88 7.56
CA TRP A 61 2.97 2.86 6.65
C TRP A 61 1.44 2.88 6.73
N TRP A 62 0.79 1.72 6.91
CA TRP A 62 -0.66 1.56 6.83
C TRP A 62 -1.46 2.56 7.68
N PRO A 63 -1.16 2.81 8.98
CA PRO A 63 -1.90 3.79 9.77
C PRO A 63 -1.69 5.24 9.30
N LEU A 64 -0.57 5.53 8.62
CA LEU A 64 -0.22 6.86 8.10
C LEU A 64 -0.73 7.09 6.67
N ARG A 65 -1.30 6.06 6.03
CA ARG A 65 -1.79 6.15 4.65
C ARG A 65 -2.76 7.34 4.50
N PRO A 66 -2.72 8.06 3.37
CA PRO A 66 -3.66 9.13 3.11
C PRO A 66 -5.10 8.63 3.30
N PRO A 67 -5.94 9.31 4.10
CA PRO A 67 -7.31 8.89 4.28
C PRO A 67 -8.05 8.91 2.94
N ARG A 68 -9.14 8.14 2.84
CA ARG A 68 -10.09 8.30 1.73
C ARG A 68 -10.69 9.71 1.82
N GLY A 69 -10.09 10.69 1.16
CA GLY A 69 -10.77 11.95 0.87
C GLY A 69 -11.94 11.66 -0.06
N ARG A 70 -13.14 12.15 0.29
CA ARG A 70 -14.28 12.24 -0.61
C ARG A 70 -13.85 13.01 -1.88
N PRO A 71 -14.37 12.62 -3.06
CA PRO A 71 -14.13 13.35 -4.30
C PRO A 71 -14.56 14.81 -4.19
#